data_AF-A0A5C6CTU7-F1
#
_entry.id   AF-A0A5C6CTU7-F1
#
_cell.length_a   1.000
_cell.length_b   1.000
_cell.length_c   1.000
_cell.angle_alpha   90.00
_cell.angle_beta   90.00
_cell.angle_gamma   90.00
#
_symmetry.space_group_name_H-M   'P 1'
#
loop_
_entity.id
_entity.type
_entity.pdbx_description
1 polymer ?
#
loop_
_entity_poly.entity_id
_entity_poly.type
_entity_poly.pdbx_seq_one_letter_code
_entity_poly.pdbx_strand_id
1 'polypeptide(L)'
;MGAETRTRRFSERTIRQVRLDCNRAMTRARFCPDQSDIIQLRCVDESCESEQAFGNQLWYFESIGIDDDRLRHNVFGVVEYSVQFGLHELVDDGVFESEPQRERFRHLYEREVHPPSWRQPAHRWLAIGLVAVTLIWLSYLLLRILSA
;
A
#
# COMPACT_ATOMS: atom_id res chain seq x y z
N MET A 1 -0.71 -11.59 -19.41
CA MET A 1 -0.14 -10.24 -19.64
C MET A 1 1.13 -10.17 -18.81
N GLY A 2 2.28 -10.34 -19.47
CA GLY A 2 3.57 -10.45 -18.80
C GLY A 2 3.98 -9.10 -18.22
N ALA A 3 4.44 -9.12 -16.97
CA ALA A 3 5.06 -7.98 -16.33
C ALA A 3 6.34 -7.62 -17.11
N GLU A 4 6.24 -6.66 -18.02
CA GLU A 4 7.40 -6.00 -18.61
C GLU A 4 8.15 -5.30 -17.48
N THR A 5 9.14 -5.99 -16.93
CA THR A 5 10.18 -5.41 -16.08
C THR A 5 11.10 -4.58 -16.97
N ARG A 6 10.55 -3.48 -17.50
CA ARG A 6 11.32 -2.43 -18.13
C ARG A 6 12.28 -1.94 -17.05
N THR A 7 13.57 -2.20 -17.22
CA THR A 7 14.64 -1.77 -16.30
C THR A 7 14.75 -0.25 -16.40
N ARG A 8 13.76 0.45 -15.85
CA ARG A 8 13.71 1.90 -15.82
C ARG A 8 14.87 2.31 -14.91
N ARG A 9 15.76 3.15 -15.44
CA ARG A 9 16.89 3.66 -14.66
C ARG A 9 16.34 4.71 -13.69
N PHE A 10 16.07 4.29 -12.46
CA PHE A 10 15.78 5.20 -11.36
C PHE A 10 17.04 6.03 -11.04
N SER A 11 16.83 7.24 -10.54
CA SER A 11 17.96 8.08 -10.11
C SER A 11 18.72 7.40 -8.96
N GLU A 12 20.03 7.62 -8.89
CA GLU A 12 20.84 7.09 -7.78
C GLU A 12 20.32 7.57 -6.42
N ARG A 13 19.79 8.81 -6.37
CA ARG A 13 19.16 9.36 -5.17
C ARG A 13 17.94 8.55 -4.74
N THR A 14 17.06 8.21 -5.68
CA THR A 14 15.86 7.39 -5.40
C THR A 14 16.28 6.01 -4.91
N ILE A 15 17.20 5.34 -5.60
CA ILE A 15 17.68 4.01 -5.18
C ILE A 15 18.30 4.06 -3.79
N ARG A 16 19.08 5.10 -3.49
CA ARG A 16 19.70 5.29 -2.17
C ARG A 16 18.65 5.52 -1.08
N GLN A 17 17.64 6.32 -1.35
CA GLN A 17 16.52 6.54 -0.43
C GLN A 17 15.78 5.22 -0.15
N VAL A 18 15.42 4.50 -1.20
CA VAL A 18 14.72 3.21 -1.06
C VAL A 18 15.55 2.22 -0.24
N ARG A 19 16.87 2.12 -0.49
CA ARG A 19 17.75 1.26 0.32
C ARG A 19 17.79 1.67 1.79
N LEU A 20 17.81 2.97 2.09
CA LEU A 20 17.77 3.46 3.48
C LEU A 20 16.47 3.07 4.16
N ASP A 21 15.34 3.21 3.47
CA ASP A 21 14.02 2.88 4.02
C ASP A 21 13.83 1.36 4.16
N CYS A 22 14.35 0.54 3.24
CA CYS A 22 14.44 -0.91 3.43
C CYS A 22 15.25 -1.30 4.68
N ASN A 23 16.41 -0.67 4.91
CA ASN A 23 17.20 -0.93 6.12
C ASN A 23 16.47 -0.50 7.41
N ARG A 24 15.69 0.59 7.35
CA ARG A 24 14.82 1.01 8.46
C ARG A 24 13.70 -0.01 8.71
N ALA A 25 13.09 -0.55 7.65
CA ALA A 25 12.10 -1.62 7.74
C ALA A 25 12.68 -2.87 8.43
N MET A 26 13.89 -3.28 8.01
CA MET A 26 14.62 -4.40 8.62
C MET A 26 14.91 -4.17 10.11
N THR A 27 15.34 -2.95 10.46
CA THR A 27 15.59 -2.58 11.85
C THR A 27 14.30 -2.66 12.70
N ARG A 28 13.16 -2.19 12.16
CA ARG A 28 11.86 -2.30 12.82
C ARG A 28 11.41 -3.76 13.01
N ALA A 29 11.78 -4.63 12.08
CA ALA A 29 11.56 -6.07 12.17
C ALA A 29 12.57 -6.80 13.09
N ARG A 30 13.39 -6.06 13.86
CA ARG A 30 14.40 -6.57 14.81
C ARG A 30 15.56 -7.34 14.17
N PHE A 31 15.84 -7.07 12.90
CA PHE A 31 17.09 -7.54 12.29
C PHE A 31 18.20 -6.52 12.51
N CYS A 32 19.42 -7.02 12.69
CA CYS A 32 20.61 -6.19 12.88
C CYS A 32 20.99 -5.47 11.56
N PRO A 33 20.88 -4.12 11.47
CA PRO A 33 21.10 -3.39 10.23
C PRO A 33 22.54 -3.46 9.71
N ASP A 34 23.53 -3.54 10.62
CA ASP A 34 24.95 -3.56 10.26
C ASP A 34 25.41 -4.89 9.65
N GLN A 35 24.64 -5.97 9.90
CA GLN A 35 24.95 -7.31 9.41
C GLN A 35 23.93 -7.83 8.40
N SER A 36 22.79 -7.16 8.27
CA SER A 36 21.82 -7.43 7.23
C SER A 36 22.23 -6.78 5.92
N ASP A 37 22.05 -7.48 4.81
CA ASP A 37 22.35 -6.93 3.48
C ASP A 37 21.15 -7.08 2.55
N ILE A 38 20.90 -6.04 1.74
CA ILE A 38 19.85 -6.01 0.74
C ILE A 38 20.45 -6.55 -0.56
N ILE A 39 20.10 -7.80 -0.86
CA ILE A 39 20.58 -8.54 -2.04
C ILE A 39 19.92 -8.00 -3.30
N GLN A 40 18.60 -7.84 -3.26
CA GLN A 40 17.81 -7.49 -4.43
C GLN A 40 16.83 -6.38 -4.10
N LEU A 41 16.70 -5.45 -5.04
CA LEU A 41 15.72 -4.38 -4.99
C LEU A 41 15.07 -4.26 -6.36
N ARG A 42 13.74 -4.25 -6.40
CA ARG A 42 12.96 -4.22 -7.64
C ARG A 42 11.73 -3.34 -7.48
N CYS A 43 11.57 -2.38 -8.38
CA CYS A 43 10.29 -1.68 -8.54
C CYS A 43 9.30 -2.63 -9.23
N VAL A 44 8.17 -2.88 -8.58
CA VAL A 44 7.13 -3.82 -9.04
C VAL A 44 5.96 -3.08 -9.64
N ASP A 45 5.60 -1.94 -9.07
CA ASP A 45 4.57 -1.07 -9.61
C ASP A 45 5.05 0.39 -9.58
N GLU A 46 4.67 1.14 -10.60
CA GLU A 46 4.97 2.55 -10.74
C GLU A 46 3.82 3.22 -11.49
N SER A 47 3.02 3.98 -10.74
CA SER A 47 2.00 4.88 -11.27
C SER A 47 2.56 6.29 -11.25
N CYS A 48 2.59 6.96 -12.41
CA CYS A 48 3.03 8.35 -12.50
C CYS A 48 1.96 9.26 -11.88
N GLU A 49 2.41 10.35 -11.27
CA GLU A 49 1.50 11.40 -10.81
C GLU A 49 0.77 12.07 -11.98
N SER A 50 -0.44 12.54 -11.70
CA SER A 50 -1.26 13.30 -12.63
C SER A 50 -1.81 14.54 -11.92
N GLU A 51 -2.41 15.46 -12.66
CA GLU A 51 -3.04 16.65 -12.07
C GLU A 51 -4.15 16.31 -11.05
N GLN A 52 -4.73 15.10 -11.14
CA GLN A 52 -5.90 14.68 -10.36
C GLN A 52 -5.57 13.59 -9.33
N ALA A 53 -4.36 13.02 -9.35
CA ALA A 53 -4.00 11.90 -8.50
C ALA A 53 -2.49 11.83 -8.24
N PHE A 54 -2.14 11.44 -7.01
CA PHE A 54 -0.78 11.11 -6.62
C PHE A 54 -0.24 9.94 -7.44
N GLY A 55 1.07 9.96 -7.69
CA GLY A 55 1.79 8.79 -8.17
C GLY A 55 1.94 7.76 -7.05
N ASN A 56 2.20 6.51 -7.42
CA ASN A 56 2.51 5.44 -6.47
C ASN A 56 3.75 4.69 -6.97
N GLN A 57 4.62 4.26 -6.05
CA GLN A 57 5.71 3.34 -6.35
C GLN A 57 5.76 2.22 -5.31
N LEU A 58 5.73 0.99 -5.79
CA LEU A 58 5.86 -0.21 -4.96
C LEU A 58 7.19 -0.90 -5.24
N TRP A 59 7.98 -1.06 -4.19
CA TRP A 59 9.30 -1.66 -4.24
C TRP A 59 9.33 -2.96 -3.45
N TYR A 60 9.80 -4.02 -4.08
CA TYR A 60 10.13 -5.26 -3.40
C TYR A 60 11.62 -5.31 -3.13
N PHE A 61 11.98 -5.79 -1.96
CA PHE A 61 13.36 -6.08 -1.62
C PHE A 61 13.51 -7.47 -1.04
N GLU A 62 14.69 -8.05 -1.26
CA GLU A 62 15.12 -9.30 -0.68
C GLU A 62 16.42 -9.06 0.06
N SER A 63 16.51 -9.60 1.26
CA SER A 63 17.62 -9.36 2.15
C SER A 63 17.94 -10.60 2.97
N ILE A 64 19.16 -10.68 3.46
CA ILE A 64 19.53 -11.61 4.53
C ILE A 64 19.49 -10.82 5.82
N GLY A 65 18.51 -11.11 6.67
CA GLY A 65 18.41 -10.57 8.02
C GLY A 65 19.19 -11.44 9.01
N ILE A 66 19.84 -10.82 9.98
CA ILE A 66 20.39 -11.52 11.14
C ILE A 66 19.61 -11.10 12.38
N ASP A 67 19.03 -12.08 13.08
CA ASP A 67 18.28 -11.84 14.32
C ASP A 67 19.20 -11.71 15.55
N ASP A 68 18.61 -11.50 16.71
CA ASP A 68 19.33 -11.38 18.00
C ASP A 68 20.07 -12.68 18.37
N ASP A 69 19.59 -13.84 17.92
CA ASP A 69 20.21 -15.15 18.12
C ASP A 69 21.33 -15.45 17.10
N ARG A 70 21.67 -14.46 16.24
CA ARG A 70 22.65 -14.56 15.15
C ARG A 70 22.29 -15.58 14.08
N LEU A 71 21.01 -15.91 13.95
CA LEU A 71 20.51 -16.77 12.87
C LEU A 71 20.27 -15.94 11.62
N ARG A 72 20.66 -16.51 10.48
CA ARG A 72 20.43 -15.90 9.18
C ARG A 72 19.07 -16.30 8.65
N HIS A 73 18.26 -15.32 8.32
CA HIS A 73 16.94 -15.49 7.74
C HIS A 73 16.90 -14.84 6.36
N ASN A 74 16.28 -15.53 5.42
CA ASN A 74 15.90 -14.91 4.15
C ASN A 74 14.66 -14.07 4.41
N VAL A 75 14.76 -12.78 4.07
CA VAL A 75 13.74 -11.81 4.42
C VAL A 75 13.27 -11.13 3.15
N PHE A 76 11.95 -11.09 2.99
CA PHE A 76 11.27 -10.51 1.84
C PHE A 76 10.51 -9.28 2.33
N GLY A 77 10.76 -8.13 1.74
CA GLY A 77 10.11 -6.91 2.17
C GLY A 77 9.49 -6.13 1.04
N VAL A 78 8.65 -5.18 1.44
CA VAL A 78 7.95 -4.25 0.57
C VAL A 78 8.08 -2.84 1.12
N VAL A 79 8.20 -1.87 0.23
CA VAL A 79 8.20 -0.44 0.56
C VAL A 79 7.32 0.28 -0.45
N GLU A 80 6.35 1.04 0.04
CA GLU A 80 5.41 1.80 -0.77
C GLU A 80 5.63 3.30 -0.61
N TYR A 81 5.60 4.01 -1.74
CA TYR A 81 5.70 5.46 -1.78
C TYR A 81 4.50 6.07 -2.48
N SER A 82 3.97 7.13 -1.87
CA SER A 82 3.18 8.13 -2.57
C SER A 82 4.14 9.13 -3.20
N VAL A 83 3.90 9.47 -4.47
CA VAL A 83 4.73 10.42 -5.21
C VAL A 83 3.92 11.66 -5.56
N GLN A 84 4.37 12.82 -5.10
CA GLN A 84 3.81 14.12 -5.48
C GLN A 84 4.89 15.15 -5.73
N PHE A 85 4.79 15.89 -6.82
CA PHE A 85 5.75 16.92 -7.24
C PHE A 85 7.19 16.39 -7.25
N GLY A 86 7.37 15.12 -7.65
CA GLY A 86 8.65 14.41 -7.61
C GLY A 86 9.20 14.08 -6.21
N LEU A 87 8.42 14.26 -5.14
CA LEU A 87 8.76 13.87 -3.77
C LEU A 87 8.24 12.46 -3.48
N HIS A 88 9.09 11.61 -2.91
CA HIS A 88 8.75 10.26 -2.45
C HIS A 88 8.43 10.28 -0.96
N GLU A 89 7.16 10.16 -0.62
CA GLU A 89 6.68 10.01 0.76
C GLU A 89 6.46 8.53 1.07
N LEU A 90 7.12 8.02 2.10
CA LEU A 90 6.97 6.64 2.56
C LEU A 90 5.57 6.47 3.16
N VAL A 91 4.74 5.64 2.53
CA VAL A 91 3.37 5.37 2.98
C VAL A 91 3.36 4.20 3.94
N ASP A 92 3.98 3.10 3.51
CA ASP A 92 3.99 1.85 4.26
C ASP A 92 5.23 1.03 3.91
N ASP A 93 5.59 0.14 4.83
CA ASP A 93 6.68 -0.80 4.65
C ASP A 93 6.46 -2.06 5.50
N GLY A 94 6.77 -3.19 4.89
CA GLY A 94 6.52 -4.51 5.47
C GLY A 94 7.70 -5.44 5.29
N VAL A 95 7.90 -6.31 6.26
CA VAL A 95 8.94 -7.34 6.26
C VAL A 95 8.27 -8.68 6.54
N PHE A 96 8.59 -9.67 5.73
CA PHE A 96 7.96 -10.98 5.72
C PHE A 96 9.02 -12.09 5.65
N GLU A 97 8.72 -13.23 6.27
CA GLU A 97 9.60 -14.40 6.29
C GLU A 97 9.51 -15.21 5.00
N SER A 98 8.45 -15.02 4.21
CA SER A 98 8.22 -15.80 3.00
C SER A 98 7.64 -14.96 1.87
N GLU A 99 8.05 -15.29 0.64
CA GLU A 99 7.53 -14.67 -0.58
C GLU A 99 6.00 -14.75 -0.72
N PRO A 100 5.32 -15.88 -0.39
CA PRO A 100 3.86 -15.97 -0.50
C PRO A 100 3.11 -15.06 0.49
N GLN A 101 3.72 -14.73 1.64
CA GLN A 101 3.14 -13.76 2.58
C GLN A 101 3.21 -12.35 2.02
N ARG A 102 4.35 -11.96 1.41
CA ARG A 102 4.50 -10.68 0.70
C ARG A 102 3.48 -10.55 -0.44
N GLU A 103 3.27 -11.60 -1.23
CA GLU A 103 2.29 -11.54 -2.33
C GLU A 103 0.83 -11.47 -1.82
N ARG A 104 0.55 -12.01 -0.62
CA ARG A 104 -0.77 -11.86 0.00
C ARG A 104 -1.05 -10.42 0.44
N PHE A 105 -0.02 -9.70 0.89
CA PHE A 105 -0.11 -8.26 1.18
C PHE A 105 -0.51 -7.46 -0.07
N ARG A 106 0.10 -7.80 -1.22
CA ARG A 106 -0.27 -7.22 -2.53
C ARG A 106 -1.75 -7.40 -2.88
N HIS A 107 -2.28 -8.61 -2.68
CA HIS A 107 -3.70 -8.90 -3.02
C HIS A 107 -4.71 -8.14 -2.16
N LEU A 108 -4.36 -7.80 -0.91
CA LEU A 108 -5.20 -6.95 -0.07
C LEU A 108 -5.14 -5.49 -0.54
N TYR A 109 -3.95 -5.01 -0.88
CA TYR A 109 -3.74 -3.65 -1.38
C TYR A 109 -4.37 -3.38 -2.75
N GLU A 110 -4.21 -4.29 -3.72
CA GLU A 110 -4.86 -4.15 -5.04
C GLU A 110 -6.39 -4.03 -4.90
N ARG A 111 -6.99 -4.56 -3.84
CA ARG A 111 -8.42 -4.46 -3.57
C ARG A 111 -8.85 -3.09 -3.02
N GLU A 112 -7.98 -2.41 -2.29
CA GLU A 112 -8.25 -1.11 -1.62
C GLU A 112 -7.90 0.10 -2.49
N VAL A 113 -6.92 -0.02 -3.39
CA VAL A 113 -6.48 1.08 -4.30
C VAL A 113 -7.44 1.33 -5.46
N HIS A 114 -8.51 0.53 -5.61
CA HIS A 114 -9.57 0.88 -6.55
C HIS A 114 -10.28 2.13 -6.04
N PRO A 115 -10.26 3.26 -6.77
CA PRO A 115 -11.00 4.45 -6.36
C PRO A 115 -12.46 4.06 -6.13
N PRO A 116 -13.15 4.63 -5.13
CA PRO A 116 -14.54 4.30 -4.80
C PRO A 116 -15.39 4.52 -6.05
N SER A 117 -15.55 3.44 -6.81
CA SER A 117 -16.26 3.49 -8.07
C SER A 117 -17.72 3.26 -7.74
N TRP A 118 -18.59 4.14 -8.23
CA TRP A 118 -20.05 4.02 -8.15
C TRP A 118 -20.61 2.73 -8.81
N ARG A 119 -19.72 1.91 -9.37
CA ARG A 119 -19.98 0.58 -9.93
C ARG A 119 -19.94 -0.53 -8.88
N GLN A 120 -19.38 -0.32 -7.69
CA GLN A 120 -19.40 -1.34 -6.65
C GLN A 120 -20.82 -1.47 -6.05
N PRO A 121 -21.41 -2.67 -6.05
CA PRO A 121 -22.79 -2.88 -5.60
C PRO A 121 -22.98 -2.54 -4.11
N ALA A 122 -21.94 -2.69 -3.29
CA ALA A 122 -22.00 -2.37 -1.86
C ALA A 122 -22.34 -0.89 -1.60
N HIS A 123 -21.73 0.04 -2.34
CA HIS A 123 -22.05 1.48 -2.21
C HIS A 123 -23.49 1.80 -2.64
N ARG A 124 -24.04 1.06 -3.60
CA ARG A 124 -25.45 1.21 -4.01
C ARG A 124 -26.41 0.75 -2.92
N TRP A 125 -26.11 -0.37 -2.25
CA TRP A 125 -26.91 -0.84 -1.12
C TRP A 125 -26.86 0.13 0.07
N LEU A 126 -25.69 0.70 0.36
CA LEU A 126 -25.56 1.74 1.39
C LEU A 126 -26.36 2.99 1.05
N ALA A 127 -26.30 3.46 -0.20
CA ALA A 127 -27.08 4.62 -0.65
C ALA A 127 -28.59 4.36 -0.54
N ILE A 128 -29.06 3.18 -0.95
CA ILE A 128 -30.47 2.77 -0.82
C ILE A 128 -30.89 2.74 0.66
N GLY A 129 -30.06 2.16 1.53
CA GLY A 129 -30.31 2.12 2.97
C GLY A 129 -30.42 3.53 3.58
N LEU A 130 -29.50 4.43 3.21
CA LEU A 130 -29.53 5.82 3.65
C LEU A 130 -30.82 6.52 3.20
N VAL A 131 -31.20 6.37 1.93
CA VAL A 131 -32.43 6.95 1.38
C VAL A 131 -33.66 6.41 2.11
N ALA A 132 -33.74 5.09 2.35
CA ALA A 132 -34.87 4.49 3.06
C ALA A 132 -35.01 5.04 4.49
N VAL A 133 -33.92 5.13 5.25
CA VAL A 133 -33.94 5.68 6.62
C VAL A 133 -34.35 7.15 6.60
N THR A 134 -33.83 7.95 5.67
CA THR A 134 -34.22 9.36 5.55
C THR A 134 -35.70 9.54 5.20
N LEU A 135 -36.27 8.70 4.34
CA LEU A 135 -37.70 8.74 4.00
C LEU A 135 -38.60 8.29 5.16
N ILE A 136 -38.19 7.26 5.91
CA ILE A 136 -38.92 6.81 7.11
C ILE A 136 -38.93 7.94 8.16
N TRP A 137 -37.79 8.60 8.35
CA TRP A 137 -37.70 9.69 9.31
C TRP A 137 -38.48 10.92 8.83
N LEU A 138 -38.34 11.34 7.56
CA LEU A 138 -39.13 12.44 7.01
C LEU A 138 -40.64 12.20 7.11
N SER A 139 -41.10 10.97 6.80
CA SER A 139 -42.52 10.62 6.91
C SER A 139 -43.00 10.60 8.36
N TYR A 140 -42.19 10.10 9.31
CA TYR A 140 -42.50 10.16 10.74
C TYR A 140 -42.58 11.62 11.26
N LEU A 141 -41.67 12.52 10.84
CA LEU A 141 -41.75 13.95 11.18
C LEU A 141 -43.02 14.59 10.62
N LEU A 142 -43.34 14.34 9.35
CA LEU A 142 -44.52 14.88 8.69
C LEU A 142 -45.81 14.45 9.38
N LEU A 143 -45.94 13.15 9.69
CA LEU A 143 -47.09 12.63 10.43
C LEU A 143 -47.20 13.27 11.81
N ARG A 144 -46.08 13.46 12.51
CA ARG A 144 -46.06 14.10 13.82
C ARG A 144 -46.46 15.59 13.76
N ILE A 145 -46.05 16.31 12.72
CA ILE A 145 -46.41 17.71 12.51
C ILE A 145 -47.89 17.86 12.13
N LEU A 146 -48.43 16.94 11.32
CA LEU A 146 -49.85 16.97 10.89
C LEU A 146 -50.83 16.47 11.95
N SER A 147 -50.35 15.73 12.96
CA SER A 147 -51.14 15.24 14.09
C SER A 147 -50.99 16.09 15.37
N ALA A 148 -50.15 17.12 15.32
CA ALA A 148 -50.06 18.18 16.32
C ALA A 148 -50.97 19.35 15.91
#